data_AF-A0A536PNF7-F1
#
_entry.id   AF-A0A536PNF7-F1
#
_cell.length_a   1.000
_cell.length_b   1.000
_cell.length_c   1.000
_cell.angle_alpha   90.00
_cell.angle_beta   90.00
_cell.angle_gamma   90.00
#
_symmetry.space_group_name_H-M   'P 1'
#
loop_
_entity.id
_entity.type
_entity.pdbx_description
1 polymer ?
#
loop_
_entity_poly.entity_id
_entity_poly.type
_entity_poly.pdbx_seq_one_letter_code
_entity_poly.pdbx_strand_id
1 'polypeptide(L)'
;MAKKKFERTKPHVNVGTIGHIDHGKTTLTAAITKTLSLKGEAEFRPFDSIDNAPEERERGITISIAHVEYETDKRHYAHVDCPGHAD
;
A
#
# COMPACT_ATOMS: atom_id res chain seq x y z
N MET A 1 -9.74 -9.82 19.85
CA MET A 1 -10.95 -9.08 19.43
C MET A 1 -11.29 -9.51 18.02
N ALA A 2 -12.51 -9.95 17.74
CA ALA A 2 -12.90 -10.33 16.38
C ALA A 2 -12.74 -9.10 15.46
N LYS A 3 -12.00 -9.24 14.36
CA LYS A 3 -11.93 -8.20 13.32
C LYS A 3 -13.37 -7.83 12.95
N LYS A 4 -13.71 -6.53 12.98
CA LYS A 4 -15.01 -6.05 12.50
C LYS A 4 -15.26 -6.64 11.12
N LYS A 5 -16.46 -7.18 10.89
CA LYS A 5 -16.86 -7.71 9.58
C LYS A 5 -16.80 -6.55 8.59
N PHE A 6 -15.95 -6.66 7.58
CA PHE A 6 -15.82 -5.64 6.55
C PHE A 6 -17.13 -5.56 5.75
N GLU A 7 -17.73 -4.38 5.69
CA GLU A 7 -18.95 -4.14 4.92
C GLU A 7 -18.60 -3.62 3.53
N ARG A 8 -18.91 -4.41 2.50
CA ARG A 8 -18.70 -4.03 1.09
C ARG A 8 -19.81 -3.10 0.63
N THR A 9 -19.72 -1.82 0.96
CA THR A 9 -20.69 -0.80 0.53
C THR A 9 -20.33 -0.17 -0.83
N LYS A 10 -19.05 -0.25 -1.23
CA LYS A 10 -18.51 0.33 -2.45
C LYS A 10 -18.01 -0.75 -3.42
N PRO A 11 -18.02 -0.50 -4.74
CA PRO A 11 -17.36 -1.38 -5.71
C PRO A 11 -15.88 -1.56 -5.35
N HIS A 12 -15.43 -2.81 -5.31
CA HIS A 12 -14.07 -3.18 -4.93
C HIS A 12 -13.18 -3.34 -6.17
N VAL A 13 -11.98 -2.77 -6.14
CA VAL A 13 -10.99 -2.90 -7.21
C VAL A 13 -9.63 -3.25 -6.63
N ASN A 14 -8.98 -4.27 -7.20
CA ASN A 14 -7.58 -4.58 -6.92
C ASN A 14 -6.70 -3.73 -7.83
N VAL A 15 -5.74 -3.01 -7.26
CA VAL A 15 -4.76 -2.17 -7.96
C VAL A 15 -3.37 -2.48 -7.45
N GLY A 16 -2.33 -1.99 -8.12
CA GLY A 16 -0.98 -2.12 -7.61
C GLY A 16 0.02 -1.21 -8.30
N THR A 17 1.11 -0.92 -7.61
CA THR A 17 2.28 -0.19 -8.11
C THR A 17 3.29 -1.18 -8.66
N ILE A 18 3.61 -1.02 -9.94
CA ILE A 18 4.64 -1.79 -10.65
C ILE A 18 5.58 -0.84 -11.37
N GLY A 19 6.79 -1.30 -11.65
CA GLY A 19 7.81 -0.49 -12.32
C GLY A 19 9.22 -0.75 -11.79
N HIS A 20 10.20 -0.15 -12.44
CA HIS A 20 11.63 -0.35 -12.14
C HIS A 20 11.99 0.08 -10.70
N ILE A 21 13.13 -0.43 -10.21
CA ILE A 21 13.75 0.00 -8.96
C ILE A 21 13.91 1.53 -8.93
N ASP A 22 13.80 2.12 -7.73
CA ASP A 22 13.93 3.56 -7.46
C ASP A 22 12.94 4.51 -8.15
N HIS A 23 11.93 4.00 -8.86
CA HIS A 23 10.86 4.82 -9.42
C HIS A 23 9.82 5.30 -8.37
N GLY A 24 10.07 5.04 -7.08
CA GLY A 24 9.25 5.57 -5.98
C GLY A 24 7.90 4.87 -5.78
N LYS A 25 7.76 3.59 -6.15
CA LYS A 25 6.53 2.78 -5.95
C LYS A 25 6.03 2.85 -4.51
N THR A 26 6.86 2.44 -3.55
CA THR A 26 6.54 2.42 -2.13
C THR A 26 6.30 3.82 -1.55
N THR A 27 7.08 4.82 -1.99
CA THR A 27 6.88 6.23 -1.60
C THR A 27 5.51 6.73 -2.05
N LEU A 28 5.09 6.38 -3.27
CA LEU A 28 3.77 6.71 -3.79
C LEU A 28 2.67 6.00 -2.99
N THR A 29 2.83 4.71 -2.70
CA THR A 29 1.89 3.93 -1.89
C THR A 29 1.70 4.55 -0.50
N ALA A 30 2.79 4.95 0.16
CA ALA A 30 2.74 5.67 1.44
C ALA A 30 2.04 7.04 1.31
N ALA A 31 2.31 7.78 0.24
CA ALA A 31 1.69 9.09 0.00
C ALA A 31 0.17 8.99 -0.27
N ILE A 32 -0.28 7.95 -0.97
CA ILE A 32 -1.71 7.67 -1.20
C ILE A 32 -2.43 7.44 0.13
N THR A 33 -1.91 6.53 0.96
CA THR A 33 -2.52 6.24 2.27
C THR A 33 -2.50 7.46 3.18
N LYS A 34 -1.42 8.25 3.18
CA LYS A 34 -1.34 9.51 3.92
C LYS A 34 -2.42 10.49 3.49
N THR A 35 -2.55 10.72 2.19
CA THR A 35 -3.52 11.69 1.64
C THR A 35 -4.95 11.31 1.97
N LEU A 36 -5.29 10.03 1.86
CA LEU A 36 -6.64 9.53 2.15
C LEU A 36 -6.92 9.43 3.65
N SER A 37 -5.90 9.20 4.48
CA SER A 37 -6.06 9.23 5.95
C SER A 37 -6.47 10.60 6.47
N LEU A 38 -6.03 11.69 5.82
CA LEU A 38 -6.46 13.06 6.16
C LEU A 38 -7.95 13.28 5.94
N LYS A 39 -8.60 12.43 5.14
CA LYS A 39 -10.04 12.43 4.90
C LYS A 39 -10.79 11.36 5.72
N GLY A 40 -10.07 10.55 6.49
CA GLY A 40 -10.64 9.39 7.19
C GLY A 40 -10.97 8.20 6.27
N GLU A 41 -10.45 8.19 5.03
CA GLU A 41 -10.74 7.16 4.01
C GLU A 41 -9.66 6.05 3.95
N ALA A 42 -8.63 6.14 4.79
CA ALA A 42 -7.56 5.15 4.89
C ALA A 42 -6.89 5.19 6.26
N GLU A 43 -6.26 4.08 6.64
CA GLU A 43 -5.23 4.10 7.68
C GLU A 43 -3.89 4.50 7.05
N PHE A 44 -3.19 5.48 7.64
CA PHE A 44 -1.89 5.90 7.11
C PHE A 44 -0.86 4.79 7.28
N ARG A 45 -0.18 4.42 6.20
CA ARG A 45 0.93 3.47 6.17
C ARG A 45 2.22 4.22 5.79
N PRO A 46 3.13 4.51 6.73
CA PRO A 46 4.42 5.12 6.41
C PRO A 46 5.31 4.15 5.61
N PHE A 47 6.30 4.71 4.90
CA PHE A 47 7.23 3.96 4.05
C PHE A 47 7.81 2.72 4.77
N ASP A 48 8.40 2.92 5.94
CA ASP A 48 9.01 1.86 6.77
C ASP A 48 8.05 0.76 7.24
N SER A 49 6.73 0.97 7.12
CA SER A 49 5.72 -0.04 7.43
C SER A 49 5.30 -0.88 6.22
N ILE A 50 5.60 -0.39 5.02
CA ILE A 50 5.35 -1.04 3.74
C ILE A 50 6.62 -1.79 3.32
N ASP A 51 7.78 -1.14 3.46
CA ASP A 51 9.12 -1.69 3.26
C ASP A 51 9.70 -2.08 4.64
N ASN A 52 9.31 -3.25 5.13
CA ASN A 52 9.48 -3.63 6.54
C ASN A 52 10.32 -4.88 6.77
N ALA A 53 10.72 -5.60 5.71
CA ALA A 53 11.60 -6.74 5.89
C ALA A 53 13.02 -6.24 6.26
N PRO A 54 13.72 -6.91 7.19
CA PRO A 54 15.07 -6.51 7.61
C PRO A 54 16.03 -6.39 6.43
N GLU A 55 15.90 -7.29 5.45
CA GLU A 55 16.70 -7.31 4.22
C GLU A 55 16.39 -6.14 3.28
N GLU A 56 15.13 -5.66 3.26
CA GLU A 56 14.72 -4.49 2.47
C GLU A 56 15.33 -3.21 3.05
N ARG A 57 15.31 -3.06 4.38
CA ARG A 57 15.82 -1.89 5.08
C ARG A 57 17.34 -1.72 4.93
N GLU A 58 18.07 -2.82 4.85
CA GLU A 58 19.53 -2.80 4.62
C GLU A 58 19.89 -2.52 3.15
N ARG A 59 19.02 -2.90 2.21
CA ARG A 59 19.28 -2.80 0.77
C ARG A 59 18.60 -1.61 0.09
N GLY A 60 17.62 -0.98 0.74
CA GLY A 60 16.82 0.12 0.17
C GLY A 60 15.94 -0.29 -1.00
N ILE A 61 15.57 -1.58 -1.09
CA ILE A 61 14.76 -2.13 -2.19
C ILE A 61 13.61 -2.94 -1.61
N THR A 62 12.43 -2.83 -2.23
CA THR A 62 11.27 -3.67 -1.93
C THR A 62 11.52 -5.09 -2.45
N ILE A 63 11.41 -6.09 -1.57
CA ILE A 63 11.63 -7.53 -1.83
C ILE A 63 10.30 -8.29 -1.68
N SER A 64 9.47 -7.87 -0.74
CA SER A 64 8.21 -8.47 -0.35
C SER A 64 7.02 -7.67 -0.86
N ILE A 65 5.95 -8.39 -1.22
CA ILE A 65 4.71 -7.76 -1.65
C ILE A 65 4.01 -7.18 -0.43
N ALA A 66 3.73 -5.88 -0.45
CA ALA A 66 2.94 -5.23 0.59
C ALA A 66 1.49 -5.04 0.13
N HIS A 67 0.55 -5.30 1.03
CA HIS A 67 -0.87 -5.04 0.82
C HIS A 67 -1.31 -3.85 1.67
N VAL A 68 -1.89 -2.83 1.04
CA VAL A 68 -2.53 -1.70 1.72
C VAL A 68 -3.97 -1.55 1.24
N GLU A 69 -4.84 -1.12 2.14
CA GLU A 69 -6.26 -0.87 1.85
C GLU A 69 -6.56 0.62 2.01
N TYR A 70 -7.34 1.16 1.09
CA TYR A 70 -7.88 2.51 1.16
C TYR A 70 -9.15 2.62 0.33
N GLU A 71 -9.93 3.65 0.58
CA GLU A 71 -11.10 3.94 -0.23
C GLU A 71 -11.14 5.40 -0.69
N THR A 72 -12.08 5.66 -1.59
CA THR A 72 -12.47 7.01 -2.01
C THR A 72 -13.99 7.08 -1.93
N ASP A 73 -14.57 8.26 -2.18
CA ASP A 73 -16.02 8.43 -2.35
C ASP A 73 -16.68 7.37 -3.26
N LYS A 74 -15.97 6.89 -4.28
CA LYS A 74 -16.57 6.04 -5.34
C LYS A 74 -16.33 4.55 -5.16
N ARG A 75 -15.18 4.14 -4.62
CA ARG A 75 -14.68 2.75 -4.68
C ARG A 75 -13.82 2.41 -3.47
N HIS A 76 -13.76 1.14 -3.15
CA HIS A 76 -12.80 0.55 -2.22
C HIS A 76 -11.65 -0.10 -2.99
N TYR A 77 -10.43 0.05 -2.51
CA TYR A 77 -9.22 -0.46 -3.17
C TYR A 77 -8.43 -1.37 -2.24
N ALA A 78 -8.04 -2.53 -2.77
CA ALA A 78 -6.90 -3.28 -2.26
C ALA A 78 -5.72 -2.98 -3.18
N HIS A 79 -4.65 -2.42 -2.63
CA HIS A 79 -3.47 -2.00 -3.36
C HIS A 79 -2.30 -2.91 -3.02
N VAL A 80 -1.65 -3.43 -4.07
CA VAL A 80 -0.48 -4.30 -3.99
C VAL A 80 0.76 -3.51 -4.39
N ASP A 81 1.70 -3.29 -3.46
CA ASP A 81 3.02 -2.70 -3.77
C ASP A 81 3.97 -3.83 -4.17
N CYS A 82 4.41 -3.81 -5.43
CA CYS A 82 5.24 -4.89 -5.98
C CYS A 82 6.73 -4.50 -5.99
N PRO A 83 7.64 -5.49 -5.82
CA PRO A 83 9.07 -5.29 -6.00
C PRO A 83 9.39 -4.85 -7.44
N GLY A 84 10.41 -4.02 -7.60
CA GLY A 84 10.89 -3.54 -8.91
C GLY A 84 12.23 -4.11 -9.34
N HIS A 85 12.83 -4.95 -8.51
CA HIS A 85 14.08 -5.61 -8.76
C HIS A 85 13.85 -6.94 -9.51
N ALA A 86 14.81 -7.34 -10.34
CA ALA A 86 14.69 -8.54 -11.16
C ALA A 86 15.07 -9.84 -10.42
N ASP A 87 15.75 -9.73 -9.27
CA ASP A 87 16.15 -10.87 -8.43
C ASP A 87 15.05 -11.27 -7.45
#